data_AF-A0A2G3Q1U0-F1
#
_entry.id   AF-A0A2G3Q1U0-F1
#
_cell.length_a   1.000
_cell.length_b   1.000
_cell.length_c   1.000
_cell.angle_alpha   90.00
_cell.angle_beta   90.00
_cell.angle_gamma   90.00
#
_symmetry.space_group_name_H-M   'P 1'
#
loop_
_entity.id
_entity.type
_entity.pdbx_description
1 polymer ?
#
loop_
_entity_poly.entity_id
_entity_poly.type
_entity_poly.pdbx_seq_one_letter_code
_entity_poly.pdbx_strand_id
1 'polypeptide(L)'
;MKLMSVLEKYNLVEKTDNEVLPEDITTAPISVATEEQPAPTMPSPLPEPEEKVVVQAPRYTANLSLEEIYSHYHLSAASSTDTIFMLEGLLAALPESLTEEVLKDTVKNIITVSHLNLEGLLKDGEERLQALHALIKDYTAYTREEIATYREQIAELTASINQLQEKIKGKELLLKGQDTIIQEETARIEKIVSFFKK
;
A
#
# COMPACT_ATOMS: atom_id res chain seq x y z
N MET A 1 4.82 -22.60 24.12
CA MET A 1 4.76 -21.18 23.69
C MET A 1 3.30 -20.79 23.59
N LYS A 2 2.89 -19.73 24.29
CA LYS A 2 1.51 -19.20 24.23
C LYS A 2 1.48 -18.19 23.09
N LEU A 3 0.75 -18.45 22.00
CA LEU A 3 0.55 -17.46 20.93
C LEU A 3 -0.32 -16.35 21.51
N MET A 4 0.24 -15.16 21.68
CA MET A 4 -0.53 -13.95 21.96
C MET A 4 -0.99 -13.32 20.66
N SER A 5 -2.24 -12.86 20.62
CA SER A 5 -2.79 -12.14 19.49
C SER A 5 -2.12 -10.77 19.35
N VAL A 6 -1.93 -10.28 18.12
CA VAL A 6 -1.35 -8.95 17.83
C VAL A 6 -2.08 -7.84 18.60
N LEU A 7 -3.37 -7.99 18.84
CA LEU A 7 -4.20 -7.03 19.58
C LEU A 7 -3.90 -6.98 21.09
N GLU A 8 -3.51 -8.11 21.69
CA GLU A 8 -3.05 -8.16 23.09
C GLU A 8 -1.69 -7.46 23.23
N LYS A 9 -0.85 -7.53 22.19
CA LYS A 9 0.47 -6.89 22.19
C LYS A 9 0.39 -5.35 22.26
N TYR A 10 -0.72 -4.77 21.81
CA TYR A 10 -0.94 -3.32 21.80
C TYR A 10 -1.98 -2.85 22.84
N ASN A 11 -2.35 -3.69 23.82
CA ASN A 11 -3.32 -3.35 24.89
C ASN A 11 -4.68 -2.82 24.40
N LEU A 12 -5.17 -3.28 23.24
CA LEU A 12 -6.44 -2.81 22.65
C LEU A 12 -7.66 -3.67 23.02
N VAL A 13 -7.53 -4.67 23.89
CA VAL A 13 -8.63 -5.56 24.25
C VAL A 13 -8.63 -5.86 25.75
N GLU A 14 -9.75 -5.58 26.41
CA GLU A 14 -10.05 -6.04 27.76
C GLU A 14 -10.71 -7.42 27.68
N LYS A 15 -10.26 -8.38 28.50
CA LYS A 15 -10.74 -9.76 28.47
C LYS A 15 -12.02 -9.89 29.29
N THR A 16 -13.10 -10.30 28.65
CA THR A 16 -14.29 -10.81 29.35
C THR A 16 -14.44 -12.30 29.07
N ASP A 17 -14.53 -13.07 30.15
CA ASP A 17 -14.70 -14.52 30.17
C ASP A 17 -16.11 -14.94 29.71
N ASN A 18 -16.14 -16.04 28.95
CA ASN A 18 -17.20 -17.04 28.79
C ASN A 18 -18.68 -16.62 28.79
N GLU A 19 -19.38 -16.92 27.69
CA GLU A 19 -20.48 -17.92 27.67
C GLU A 19 -20.89 -18.31 26.24
N VAL A 20 -21.54 -19.46 26.13
CA VAL A 20 -21.57 -20.41 24.99
C VAL A 20 -22.95 -20.47 24.33
N LEU A 21 -22.99 -20.35 22.98
CA LEU A 21 -23.96 -20.89 21.98
C LEU A 21 -25.47 -20.48 22.09
N PRO A 22 -26.37 -20.72 21.08
CA PRO A 22 -26.23 -21.53 19.86
C PRO A 22 -26.77 -20.92 18.53
N GLU A 23 -26.67 -21.77 17.51
CA GLU A 23 -26.87 -21.66 16.07
C GLU A 23 -28.33 -21.49 15.58
N ASP A 24 -28.41 -21.17 14.28
CA ASP A 24 -29.32 -21.76 13.28
C ASP A 24 -30.65 -21.04 12.94
N ILE A 25 -30.73 -20.45 11.73
CA ILE A 25 -31.98 -20.29 10.99
C ILE A 25 -31.74 -20.39 9.46
N THR A 26 -31.82 -21.63 8.98
CA THR A 26 -32.41 -22.13 7.72
C THR A 26 -32.70 -21.15 6.57
N THR A 27 -32.12 -21.46 5.41
CA THR A 27 -32.48 -20.98 4.07
C THR A 27 -33.54 -21.87 3.42
N ALA A 28 -34.53 -21.27 2.75
CA ALA A 28 -35.34 -21.93 1.72
C ALA A 28 -35.81 -20.90 0.67
N PRO A 29 -36.04 -21.31 -0.59
CA PRO A 29 -35.79 -20.50 -1.78
C PRO A 29 -37.07 -19.91 -2.39
N ILE A 30 -36.95 -18.79 -3.13
CA ILE A 30 -38.02 -18.27 -3.98
C ILE A 30 -37.48 -18.14 -5.41
N SER A 31 -38.05 -18.96 -6.29
CA SER A 31 -37.91 -18.93 -7.74
C SER A 31 -39.14 -18.23 -8.31
N VAL A 32 -38.97 -17.19 -9.14
CA VAL A 32 -40.03 -16.69 -10.02
C VAL A 32 -39.42 -16.31 -11.36
N ALA A 33 -40.16 -16.70 -12.38
CA ALA A 33 -39.81 -16.90 -13.77
C ALA A 33 -39.62 -15.62 -14.60
N THR A 34 -38.86 -15.82 -15.67
CA THR A 34 -38.70 -15.03 -16.88
C THR A 34 -40.04 -14.70 -17.55
N GLU A 35 -40.26 -13.43 -17.88
CA GLU A 35 -41.16 -13.02 -18.97
C GLU A 35 -40.39 -12.09 -19.93
N GLU A 36 -40.25 -12.55 -21.17
CA GLU A 36 -39.77 -11.79 -22.32
C GLU A 36 -40.84 -10.78 -22.78
N GLN A 37 -40.42 -9.54 -23.06
CA GLN A 37 -41.13 -8.66 -23.99
C GLN A 37 -40.15 -8.00 -24.97
N PRO A 38 -40.60 -7.74 -26.21
CA PRO A 38 -39.75 -7.64 -27.40
C PRO A 38 -39.15 -6.25 -27.63
N ALA A 39 -38.02 -6.26 -28.36
CA ALA A 39 -37.17 -5.12 -28.68
C ALA A 39 -37.81 -4.06 -29.59
N PRO A 40 -37.58 -2.76 -29.33
CA PRO A 40 -37.64 -1.72 -30.35
C PRO A 40 -36.24 -1.42 -30.93
N THR A 41 -36.19 -1.36 -32.26
CA THR A 41 -35.04 -1.15 -33.14
C THR A 41 -34.33 0.19 -32.89
N MET A 42 -33.01 0.17 -32.68
CA MET A 42 -32.18 1.39 -32.62
C MET A 42 -31.66 1.81 -34.01
N PRO A 43 -31.51 3.12 -34.30
CA PRO A 43 -30.76 3.63 -35.45
C PRO A 43 -29.23 3.48 -35.27
N SER A 44 -28.53 3.36 -36.39
CA SER A 44 -27.08 3.10 -36.59
C SER A 44 -26.09 3.96 -35.77
N PRO A 45 -24.84 3.47 -35.59
CA PRO A 45 -23.92 3.93 -34.55
C PRO A 45 -23.21 5.24 -34.90
N LEU A 46 -23.11 6.11 -33.89
CA LEU A 46 -22.15 7.22 -33.83
C LEU A 46 -20.74 6.66 -33.52
N PRO A 47 -19.67 7.31 -34.00
CA PRO A 47 -18.29 6.81 -33.88
C PRO A 47 -17.84 6.79 -32.41
N GLU A 48 -17.18 5.70 -32.03
CA GLU A 48 -16.59 5.51 -30.70
C GLU A 48 -15.57 6.63 -30.41
N PRO A 49 -15.62 7.24 -29.21
CA PRO A 49 -14.56 8.15 -28.78
C PRO A 49 -13.31 7.32 -28.54
N GLU A 50 -12.20 7.72 -29.18
CA GLU A 50 -10.87 7.15 -28.99
C GLU A 50 -10.59 6.91 -27.51
N GLU A 51 -10.45 5.64 -27.12
CA GLU A 51 -9.97 5.25 -25.80
C GLU A 51 -8.61 5.91 -25.58
N LYS A 52 -8.59 6.97 -24.76
CA LYS A 52 -7.37 7.40 -24.12
C LYS A 52 -6.87 6.20 -23.33
N VAL A 53 -5.78 5.59 -23.80
CA VAL A 53 -5.00 4.61 -23.06
C VAL A 53 -4.60 5.27 -21.75
N VAL A 54 -5.40 5.06 -20.70
CA VAL A 54 -5.02 5.40 -19.34
C VAL A 54 -3.97 4.36 -18.98
N VAL A 55 -2.71 4.71 -19.22
CA VAL A 55 -1.56 3.97 -18.69
C VAL A 55 -1.73 4.02 -17.18
N GLN A 56 -2.24 2.93 -16.59
CA GLN A 56 -2.27 2.79 -15.14
C GLN A 56 -0.83 2.94 -14.66
N ALA A 57 -0.60 3.89 -13.75
CA ALA A 57 0.72 4.10 -13.18
C ALA A 57 1.23 2.77 -12.61
N PRO A 58 2.50 2.40 -12.85
CA PRO A 58 3.05 1.17 -12.33
C PRO A 58 2.88 1.13 -10.80
N ARG A 59 2.26 0.07 -10.29
CA ARG A 59 2.14 -0.14 -8.85
C ARG A 59 3.48 -0.60 -8.31
N TYR A 60 4.14 0.25 -7.53
CA TYR A 60 5.41 -0.08 -6.89
C TYR A 60 5.16 -0.80 -5.57
N THR A 61 4.95 -2.12 -5.64
CA THR A 61 4.69 -2.96 -4.45
C THR A 61 5.96 -3.51 -3.79
N ALA A 62 7.10 -3.40 -4.46
CA ALA A 62 8.40 -3.86 -3.98
C ALA A 62 9.53 -3.02 -4.59
N ASN A 63 10.72 -3.10 -3.99
CA ASN A 63 11.93 -2.52 -4.57
C ASN A 63 12.32 -3.30 -5.83
N LEU A 64 12.75 -2.57 -6.86
CA LEU A 64 13.31 -3.15 -8.08
C LEU A 64 14.84 -3.25 -7.96
N SER A 65 15.40 -4.35 -8.43
CA SER A 65 16.83 -4.53 -8.65
C SER A 65 17.31 -3.71 -9.85
N LEU A 66 18.62 -3.40 -9.93
CA LEU A 66 19.18 -2.66 -11.07
C LEU A 66 18.93 -3.35 -12.42
N GLU A 67 18.95 -4.69 -12.45
CA GLU A 67 18.68 -5.46 -13.66
C GLU A 67 17.22 -5.32 -14.11
N GLU A 68 16.26 -5.34 -13.18
CA GLU A 68 14.85 -5.09 -13.49
C GLU A 68 14.63 -3.66 -14.00
N ILE A 69 15.31 -2.69 -13.38
CA ILE A 69 15.26 -1.29 -13.81
C ILE A 69 15.78 -1.17 -15.23
N TYR A 70 17.00 -1.64 -15.52
CA TYR A 70 17.54 -1.57 -16.87
C TYR A 70 16.70 -2.34 -17.89
N SER A 71 16.10 -3.46 -17.50
CA SER A 71 15.22 -4.24 -18.37
C SER A 71 13.95 -3.46 -18.74
N HIS A 72 13.37 -2.76 -17.78
CA HIS A 72 12.20 -1.90 -17.97
C HIS A 72 12.45 -0.76 -18.96
N TYR A 73 13.68 -0.24 -19.01
CA TYR A 73 14.10 0.80 -19.96
C TYR A 73 14.79 0.24 -21.21
N HIS A 74 14.74 -1.08 -21.44
CA HIS A 74 15.37 -1.77 -22.58
C HIS A 74 16.90 -1.63 -22.68
N LEU A 75 17.58 -1.44 -21.54
CA LEU A 75 19.04 -1.27 -21.42
C LEU A 75 19.79 -2.58 -21.09
N SER A 76 19.07 -3.70 -20.94
CA SER A 76 19.66 -5.02 -20.61
C SER A 76 20.14 -5.80 -21.83
N ALA A 77 19.87 -5.33 -23.05
CA ALA A 77 20.20 -6.04 -24.29
C ALA A 77 21.59 -5.73 -24.84
N ALA A 78 22.28 -4.73 -24.28
CA ALA A 78 23.62 -4.35 -24.72
C ALA A 78 24.64 -5.43 -24.37
N SER A 79 25.56 -5.73 -25.30
CA SER A 79 26.68 -6.63 -25.01
C SER A 79 27.57 -6.01 -23.93
N SER A 80 28.27 -6.82 -23.13
CA SER A 80 29.11 -6.29 -22.04
C SER A 80 30.17 -5.28 -22.50
N THR A 81 30.59 -5.37 -23.76
CA THR A 81 31.57 -4.47 -24.39
C THR A 81 30.99 -3.15 -24.88
N ASP A 82 29.66 -3.04 -24.98
CA ASP A 82 28.93 -1.86 -25.47
C ASP A 82 28.34 -1.01 -24.33
N THR A 83 28.60 -1.37 -23.07
CA THR A 83 28.08 -0.66 -21.90
C THR A 83 29.11 0.26 -21.26
N ILE A 84 28.64 1.32 -20.60
CA ILE A 84 29.47 2.26 -19.83
C ILE A 84 30.41 1.56 -18.83
N PHE A 85 30.01 0.39 -18.32
CA PHE A 85 30.81 -0.41 -17.39
C PHE A 85 32.11 -0.96 -18.00
N MET A 86 32.23 -0.98 -19.33
CA MET A 86 33.52 -1.26 -19.99
C MET A 86 34.55 -0.18 -19.64
N LEU A 87 34.14 1.10 -19.55
CA LEU A 87 35.04 2.18 -19.13
C LEU A 87 35.47 2.01 -17.67
N GLU A 88 34.56 1.60 -16.80
CA GLU A 88 34.88 1.28 -15.40
C GLU A 88 35.92 0.16 -15.31
N GLY A 89 35.74 -0.92 -16.08
CA GLY A 89 36.71 -2.01 -16.15
C GLY A 89 38.09 -1.57 -16.64
N LEU A 90 38.14 -0.70 -17.65
CA LEU A 90 39.40 -0.13 -18.14
C LEU A 90 40.07 0.75 -17.07
N LEU A 91 39.31 1.58 -16.37
CA LEU A 91 39.82 2.45 -15.31
C LEU A 91 40.39 1.62 -14.15
N ALA A 92 39.69 0.57 -13.73
CA ALA A 92 40.12 -0.30 -12.65
C ALA A 92 41.38 -1.12 -12.97
N ALA A 93 41.68 -1.32 -14.27
CA ALA A 93 42.87 -2.03 -14.71
C ALA A 93 44.14 -1.16 -14.74
N LEU A 94 44.02 0.16 -14.54
CA LEU A 94 45.14 1.10 -14.57
C LEU A 94 45.72 1.35 -13.16
N PRO A 95 47.03 1.67 -13.04
CA PRO A 95 47.62 2.04 -11.76
C PRO A 95 46.97 3.29 -11.15
N GLU A 96 46.66 3.25 -9.85
CA GLU A 96 46.06 4.38 -9.11
C GLU A 96 46.99 5.59 -8.97
N SER A 97 48.28 5.44 -9.24
CA SER A 97 49.29 6.51 -9.12
C SER A 97 49.32 7.48 -10.31
N LEU A 98 48.50 7.26 -11.33
CA LEU A 98 48.44 8.12 -12.52
C LEU A 98 47.69 9.43 -12.23
N THR A 99 48.12 10.53 -12.85
CA THR A 99 47.36 11.77 -12.85
C THR A 99 46.11 11.62 -13.72
N GLU A 100 45.04 12.38 -13.41
CA GLU A 100 43.76 12.29 -14.12
C GLU A 100 43.89 12.49 -15.63
N GLU A 101 44.76 13.42 -16.06
CA GLU A 101 45.03 13.70 -17.46
C GLU A 101 45.68 12.50 -18.17
N VAL A 102 46.72 11.92 -17.56
CA VAL A 102 47.40 10.72 -18.11
C VAL A 102 46.46 9.53 -18.14
N LEU A 103 45.64 9.37 -17.11
CA LEU A 103 44.64 8.30 -17.02
C LEU A 103 43.58 8.44 -18.13
N LYS A 104 43.06 9.64 -18.36
CA LYS A 104 42.10 9.93 -19.44
C LYS A 104 42.68 9.64 -20.82
N ASP A 105 43.91 10.07 -21.09
CA ASP A 105 44.57 9.82 -22.38
C ASP A 105 44.93 8.35 -22.57
N THR A 106 45.34 7.67 -21.49
CA THR A 106 45.60 6.23 -21.51
C THR A 106 44.34 5.45 -21.85
N VAL A 107 43.20 5.74 -21.19
CA VAL A 107 41.91 5.09 -21.50
C VAL A 107 41.48 5.38 -22.94
N LYS A 108 41.58 6.62 -23.42
CA LYS A 108 41.25 6.96 -24.82
C LYS A 108 42.11 6.19 -25.83
N ASN A 109 43.40 6.04 -25.56
CA ASN A 109 44.30 5.28 -26.41
C ASN A 109 43.91 3.80 -26.44
N ILE A 110 43.61 3.21 -25.27
CA ILE A 110 43.14 1.81 -25.19
C ILE A 110 41.85 1.61 -25.97
N ILE A 111 40.87 2.52 -25.82
CA ILE A 111 39.61 2.49 -26.56
C ILE A 111 39.86 2.54 -28.07
N THR A 112 40.73 3.46 -28.51
CA THR A 112 41.04 3.66 -29.93
C THR A 112 41.69 2.41 -30.53
N VAL A 113 42.69 1.85 -29.85
CA VAL A 113 43.41 0.65 -30.29
C VAL A 113 42.52 -0.60 -30.24
N SER A 114 41.60 -0.66 -29.29
CA SER A 114 40.65 -1.77 -29.13
C SER A 114 39.41 -1.64 -30.02
N HIS A 115 39.35 -0.60 -30.87
CA HIS A 115 38.21 -0.29 -31.74
C HIS A 115 36.86 -0.19 -31.00
N LEU A 116 36.89 0.27 -29.74
CA LEU A 116 35.67 0.48 -28.94
C LEU A 116 35.00 1.82 -29.31
N ASN A 117 33.68 1.85 -29.24
CA ASN A 117 32.89 3.05 -29.55
C ASN A 117 32.69 3.94 -28.30
N LEU A 118 33.61 4.88 -28.03
CA LEU A 118 33.51 5.78 -26.87
C LEU A 118 32.16 6.53 -26.81
N GLU A 119 31.67 7.03 -27.94
CA GLU A 119 30.40 7.76 -27.99
C GLU A 119 29.22 6.86 -27.61
N GLY A 120 29.22 5.61 -28.08
CA GLY A 120 28.24 4.60 -27.69
C GLY A 120 28.29 4.28 -26.19
N LEU A 121 29.48 4.12 -25.62
CA LEU A 121 29.65 3.85 -24.18
C LEU A 121 29.16 5.02 -23.32
N LEU A 122 29.46 6.26 -23.71
CA LEU A 122 28.99 7.46 -23.03
C LEU A 122 27.46 7.60 -23.14
N LYS A 123 26.90 7.33 -24.32
CA LYS A 123 25.45 7.34 -24.55
C LYS A 123 24.72 6.30 -23.69
N ASP A 124 25.24 5.07 -23.58
CA ASP A 124 24.69 4.05 -22.65
C ASP A 124 24.71 4.55 -21.20
N GLY A 125 25.79 5.24 -20.79
CA GLY A 125 25.87 5.86 -19.47
C GLY A 125 24.80 6.94 -19.24
N GLU A 126 24.60 7.83 -20.22
CA GLU A 126 23.57 8.87 -20.17
C GLU A 126 22.15 8.27 -20.11
N GLU A 127 21.87 7.27 -20.94
CA GLU A 127 20.58 6.57 -20.97
C GLU A 127 20.29 5.85 -19.64
N ARG A 128 21.29 5.19 -19.05
CA ARG A 128 21.17 4.56 -17.72
C ARG A 128 20.91 5.59 -16.62
N LEU A 129 21.62 6.73 -16.63
CA LEU A 129 21.37 7.80 -15.67
C LEU A 129 19.96 8.38 -15.82
N GLN A 130 19.50 8.58 -17.06
CA GLN A 130 18.14 9.04 -17.32
C GLN A 130 17.09 8.05 -16.82
N ALA A 131 17.28 6.75 -17.07
CA ALA A 131 16.40 5.70 -16.58
C ALA A 131 16.31 5.68 -15.04
N LEU A 132 17.45 5.78 -14.35
CA LEU A 132 17.50 5.83 -12.89
C LEU A 132 16.81 7.09 -12.33
N HIS A 133 17.05 8.26 -12.93
CA HIS A 133 16.41 9.51 -12.50
C HIS A 133 14.90 9.53 -12.76
N ALA A 134 14.45 8.99 -13.90
CA ALA A 134 13.03 8.86 -14.21
C ALA A 134 12.35 7.94 -13.20
N LEU A 135 12.93 6.76 -12.96
CA LEU A 135 12.37 5.80 -12.01
C LEU A 135 12.26 6.39 -10.61
N ILE A 136 13.32 6.99 -10.05
CA ILE A 136 13.26 7.48 -8.67
C ILE A 136 12.24 8.61 -8.52
N LYS A 137 12.06 9.44 -9.55
CA LYS A 137 11.04 10.49 -9.57
C LYS A 137 9.64 9.88 -9.49
N ASP A 138 9.34 8.92 -10.37
CA ASP A 138 8.02 8.30 -10.49
C ASP A 138 7.71 7.43 -9.26
N TYR A 139 8.67 6.61 -8.83
CA TYR A 139 8.57 5.79 -7.61
C TYR A 139 8.29 6.65 -6.38
N THR A 140 9.01 7.77 -6.24
CA THR A 140 8.83 8.68 -5.12
C THR A 140 7.47 9.36 -5.15
N ALA A 141 6.99 9.78 -6.32
CA ALA A 141 5.68 10.41 -6.46
C ALA A 141 4.56 9.43 -6.07
N TYR A 142 4.56 8.24 -6.66
CA TYR A 142 3.61 7.16 -6.37
C TYR A 142 3.60 6.81 -4.88
N THR A 143 4.77 6.54 -4.30
CA THR A 143 4.87 6.12 -2.89
C THR A 143 4.39 7.21 -1.94
N ARG A 144 4.67 8.50 -2.24
CA ARG A 144 4.18 9.62 -1.43
C ARG A 144 2.67 9.76 -1.49
N GLU A 145 2.07 9.53 -2.65
CA GLU A 145 0.62 9.54 -2.82
C GLU A 145 -0.04 8.41 -2.02
N GLU A 146 0.44 7.18 -2.13
CA GLU A 146 -0.08 6.06 -1.32
C GLU A 146 0.05 6.32 0.20
N ILE A 147 1.21 6.84 0.65
CA ILE A 147 1.40 7.23 2.05
C ILE A 147 0.38 8.29 2.48
N ALA A 148 0.08 9.26 1.62
CA ALA A 148 -0.90 10.30 1.91
C ALA A 148 -2.31 9.70 2.06
N THR A 149 -2.72 8.82 1.15
CA THR A 149 -3.99 8.10 1.23
C THR A 149 -4.11 7.28 2.51
N TYR A 150 -3.06 6.54 2.89
CA TYR A 150 -3.08 5.77 4.14
C TYR A 150 -3.19 6.68 5.38
N ARG A 151 -2.55 7.85 5.37
CA ARG A 151 -2.66 8.82 6.47
C ARG A 151 -4.08 9.39 6.60
N GLU A 152 -4.75 9.65 5.49
CA GLU A 152 -6.13 10.10 5.47
C GLU A 152 -7.07 9.04 6.07
N GLN A 153 -6.95 7.80 5.63
CA GLN A 153 -7.74 6.68 6.17
C GLN A 153 -7.51 6.49 7.68
N ILE A 154 -6.26 6.62 8.14
CA ILE A 154 -5.94 6.56 9.58
C ILE A 154 -6.68 7.68 10.34
N ALA A 155 -6.72 8.90 9.79
CA ALA A 155 -7.40 10.02 10.42
C ALA A 155 -8.92 9.79 10.54
N GLU A 156 -9.56 9.29 9.49
CA GLU A 156 -11.00 8.96 9.48
C GLU A 156 -11.36 7.87 10.48
N LEU A 157 -10.57 6.79 10.52
CA LEU A 157 -10.76 5.70 11.46
C LEU A 157 -10.55 6.16 12.91
N THR A 158 -9.55 7.02 13.15
CA THR A 158 -9.30 7.60 14.47
C THR A 158 -10.47 8.47 14.92
N ALA A 159 -11.03 9.30 14.04
CA ALA A 159 -12.20 10.10 14.34
C ALA A 159 -13.41 9.22 14.70
N SER A 160 -13.60 8.12 13.97
CA SER A 160 -14.66 7.15 14.23
C SER A 160 -14.50 6.45 15.59
N ILE A 161 -13.27 6.04 15.93
CA ILE A 161 -12.94 5.46 17.24
C ILE A 161 -13.29 6.44 18.36
N ASN A 162 -12.88 7.69 18.24
CA ASN A 162 -13.16 8.72 19.25
C ASN A 162 -14.66 8.96 19.43
N GLN A 163 -15.43 8.98 18.33
CA GLN A 163 -16.89 9.10 18.41
C GLN A 163 -17.54 7.92 19.13
N LEU A 164 -17.06 6.70 18.90
CA LEU A 164 -17.56 5.51 19.58
C LEU A 164 -17.21 5.53 21.08
N GLN A 165 -16.00 5.95 21.43
CA GLN A 165 -15.58 6.10 22.83
C GLN A 165 -16.47 7.10 23.60
N GLU A 166 -16.80 8.25 23.00
CA GLU A 166 -17.73 9.20 23.63
C GLU A 166 -19.13 8.61 23.81
N LYS A 167 -19.62 7.84 22.83
CA LYS A 167 -20.91 7.13 22.96
C LYS A 167 -20.89 6.10 24.10
N ILE A 168 -19.81 5.34 24.24
CA ILE A 168 -19.63 4.36 25.33
C ILE A 168 -19.68 5.07 26.68
N LYS A 169 -18.88 6.12 26.85
CA LYS A 169 -18.85 6.93 28.08
C LYS A 169 -20.21 7.50 28.45
N GLY A 170 -20.98 7.98 27.45
CA GLY A 170 -22.35 8.43 27.66
C GLY A 170 -23.28 7.33 28.17
N LYS A 171 -23.14 6.11 27.65
CA LYS A 171 -23.93 4.94 28.09
C LYS A 171 -23.54 4.48 29.49
N GLU A 172 -22.26 4.48 29.84
CA GLU A 172 -21.78 4.16 31.18
C GLU A 172 -22.36 5.12 32.23
N LEU A 173 -22.37 6.42 31.92
CA LEU A 173 -22.96 7.43 32.82
C LEU A 173 -24.45 7.20 33.02
N LEU A 174 -25.18 6.90 31.94
CA LEU A 174 -26.61 6.62 31.99
C LEU A 174 -26.91 5.35 32.80
N LEU A 175 -26.12 4.29 32.59
CA LEU A 175 -26.24 3.03 33.34
C LEU A 175 -26.04 3.27 34.84
N LYS A 176 -24.99 4.01 35.21
CA LYS A 176 -24.71 4.37 36.61
C LYS A 176 -25.84 5.17 37.24
N GLY A 177 -26.40 6.14 36.51
CA GLY A 177 -27.54 6.93 36.97
C GLY A 177 -28.78 6.06 37.20
N GLN A 178 -29.08 5.17 36.26
CA GLN A 178 -30.22 4.26 36.36
C GLN A 178 -30.09 3.26 37.52
N ASP A 179 -28.89 2.70 37.71
CA ASP A 179 -28.57 1.79 38.81
C ASP A 179 -28.79 2.46 40.17
N THR A 180 -28.33 3.71 40.32
CA THR A 180 -28.53 4.50 41.55
C THR A 180 -30.03 4.66 41.88
N ILE A 181 -30.84 5.06 40.90
CA ILE A 181 -32.30 5.24 41.09
C ILE A 181 -32.96 3.93 41.52
N ILE A 182 -32.60 2.82 40.86
CA ILE A 182 -33.17 1.50 41.17
C ILE A 182 -32.76 1.05 42.58
N GLN A 183 -31.50 1.24 42.96
CA GLN A 183 -31.01 0.88 44.30
C GLN A 183 -31.73 1.67 45.40
N GLU A 184 -31.93 2.98 45.22
CA GLU A 184 -32.66 3.83 46.17
C GLU A 184 -34.12 3.36 46.33
N GLU A 185 -34.81 3.09 45.21
CA GLU A 185 -36.20 2.61 45.24
C GLU A 185 -36.30 1.22 45.87
N THR A 186 -35.37 0.31 45.52
CA THR A 186 -35.30 -1.04 46.09
C THR A 186 -35.15 -0.97 47.59
N ALA A 187 -34.19 -0.19 48.09
CA ALA A 187 -33.97 -0.01 49.54
C ALA A 187 -35.21 0.58 50.24
N ARG A 188 -35.93 1.51 49.60
CA ARG A 188 -37.18 2.06 50.13
C ARG A 188 -38.25 0.98 50.25
N ILE A 189 -38.45 0.17 49.20
CA ILE A 189 -39.44 -0.92 49.18
C ILE A 189 -39.08 -1.99 50.21
N GLU A 190 -37.81 -2.40 50.30
CA GLU A 190 -37.34 -3.37 51.29
C GLU A 190 -37.61 -2.91 52.73
N LYS A 191 -37.43 -1.62 53.01
CA LYS A 191 -37.76 -1.03 54.31
C LYS A 191 -39.27 -1.14 54.62
N ILE A 192 -40.13 -0.87 53.64
CA ILE A 192 -41.59 -1.00 53.81
C ILE A 192 -41.96 -2.47 54.03
N VAL A 193 -41.46 -3.37 53.18
CA VAL A 193 -41.74 -4.81 53.27
C VAL A 193 -41.28 -5.39 54.61
N SER A 194 -40.06 -5.05 55.05
CA SER A 194 -39.52 -5.52 56.33
C SER A 194 -40.27 -4.97 57.54
N PHE A 195 -40.83 -3.76 57.45
CA PHE A 195 -41.69 -3.19 58.50
C PHE A 195 -42.97 -4.00 58.71
N PHE A 196 -43.63 -4.44 57.64
CA PHE A 196 -44.90 -5.19 57.72
C PHE A 196 -44.73 -6.72 57.85
N LYS A 197 -43.53 -7.26 57.60
CA LYS A 197 -43.22 -8.69 57.83
C LYS A 197 -42.82 -9.01 59.28
N LYS A 198 -42.59 -7.99 60.11
CA LYS A 198 -42.35 -8.13 61.56
C LYS A 198 -43.67 -8.10 62.31
#